data_AF-A0A2T1A4E8-F1
#
_entry.id   AF-A0A2T1A4E8-F1
#
_cell.length_a   1.000
_cell.length_b   1.000
_cell.length_c   1.000
_cell.angle_alpha   90.00
_cell.angle_beta   90.00
_cell.angle_gamma   90.00
#
_symmetry.space_group_name_H-M   'P 1'
#
loop_
_entity.id
_entity.type
_entity.pdbx_description
1 polymer ?
#
loop_
_entity_poly.entity_id
_entity_poly.type
_entity_poly.pdbx_seq_one_letter_code
_entity_poly.pdbx_strand_id
1 'polypeptide(L)'
;MKRSGDLLGDSIESLVLIGSEDDQGFRDDAAEFCRAAVEQTGRDAARLEIIDGIGHAIADEPGLAAAPQTAHARKVDAVVTAGLKDRLVA
;
A
#
# COMPACT_ATOMS: atom_id res chain seq x y z
N MET A 1 -1.60 -6.89 20.33
CA MET A 1 -1.74 -6.74 18.86
C MET A 1 -2.28 -5.34 18.62
N LYS A 2 -1.52 -4.47 17.95
CA LYS A 2 -1.96 -3.11 17.64
C LYS A 2 -3.01 -3.17 16.53
N ARG A 3 -4.11 -2.40 16.65
CA ARG A 3 -5.09 -2.22 15.55
C ARG A 3 -4.46 -1.32 14.49
N SER A 4 -4.92 -1.39 13.24
CA SER A 4 -4.34 -0.59 12.14
C SER A 4 -4.31 0.92 12.42
N GLY A 5 -5.28 1.44 13.20
CA GLY A 5 -5.27 2.84 13.66
C GLY A 5 -4.15 3.18 14.64
N ASP A 6 -3.60 2.22 15.38
CA ASP A 6 -2.53 2.44 16.36
C ASP A 6 -1.14 2.59 15.70
N LEU A 7 -1.06 2.40 14.36
CA LEU A 7 0.16 2.61 13.57
C LEU A 7 0.36 4.07 13.16
N LEU A 8 -0.68 4.90 13.29
CA LEU A 8 -0.73 6.28 12.80
C LEU A 8 -0.23 7.32 13.81
N GLY A 9 0.62 6.92 14.77
CA GLY A 9 1.27 7.87 15.68
C GLY A 9 1.97 9.00 14.91
N ASP A 10 2.17 10.14 15.59
CA ASP A 10 2.45 11.50 15.05
C ASP A 10 3.49 11.67 13.91
N SER A 11 4.20 10.64 13.46
CA SER A 11 5.31 10.76 12.50
C SER A 11 5.33 9.76 11.35
N ILE A 12 4.43 8.78 11.29
CA ILE A 12 4.45 7.80 10.19
C ILE A 12 3.49 8.24 9.08
N GLU A 13 4.02 8.46 7.88
CA GLU A 13 3.23 8.59 6.66
C GLU A 13 3.16 7.24 5.97
N SER A 14 1.97 6.86 5.50
CA SER A 14 1.71 5.56 4.88
C SER A 14 1.41 5.70 3.39
N LEU A 15 2.06 4.89 2.57
CA LEU A 15 1.64 4.65 1.19
C LEU A 15 0.91 3.31 1.15
N VAL A 16 -0.38 3.34 0.80
CA VAL A 16 -1.25 2.16 0.70
C VAL A 16 -1.45 1.85 -0.76
N LEU A 17 -1.17 0.62 -1.16
CA LEU A 17 -1.30 0.16 -2.54
C LEU A 17 -2.36 -0.94 -2.59
N ILE A 18 -3.27 -0.86 -3.55
CA ILE A 18 -4.25 -1.92 -3.78
C ILE A 18 -4.45 -2.18 -5.27
N GLY A 19 -4.67 -3.45 -5.62
CA GLY A 19 -4.95 -3.84 -6.99
C GLY A 19 -6.38 -3.48 -7.42
N SER A 20 -6.54 -3.05 -8.67
CA SER A 20 -7.87 -2.73 -9.22
C SER A 20 -8.79 -3.94 -9.35
N GLU A 21 -8.21 -5.14 -9.47
CA GLU A 21 -8.91 -6.41 -9.60
C GLU A 21 -8.97 -7.18 -8.27
N ASP A 22 -8.54 -6.54 -7.18
CA ASP A 22 -8.70 -7.11 -5.84
C ASP A 22 -10.16 -7.06 -5.39
N ASP A 23 -10.47 -7.88 -4.38
CA ASP A 23 -11.82 -7.96 -3.82
C ASP A 23 -12.31 -6.58 -3.37
N GLN A 24 -13.60 -6.32 -3.58
CA GLN A 24 -14.21 -5.05 -3.23
C GLN A 24 -14.03 -4.73 -1.74
N GLY A 25 -14.11 -5.73 -0.85
CA GLY A 25 -13.90 -5.54 0.58
C GLY A 25 -12.52 -5.01 0.91
N PHE A 26 -11.46 -5.50 0.26
CA PHE A 26 -10.12 -4.97 0.46
C PHE A 26 -9.97 -3.53 -0.05
N ARG A 27 -10.61 -3.21 -1.19
CA ARG A 27 -10.62 -1.85 -1.74
C ARG A 27 -11.34 -0.88 -0.82
N ASP A 28 -12.43 -1.30 -0.22
CA ASP A 28 -13.20 -0.51 0.75
C ASP A 28 -12.38 -0.31 2.04
N ASP A 29 -11.75 -1.36 2.55
CA ASP A 29 -10.89 -1.31 3.75
C ASP A 29 -9.70 -0.36 3.55
N ALA A 30 -9.06 -0.38 2.37
CA ALA A 30 -7.94 0.49 2.06
C ALA A 30 -8.36 1.97 2.00
N ALA A 31 -9.54 2.26 1.45
CA ALA A 31 -10.11 3.60 1.43
C ALA A 31 -10.51 4.07 2.84
N GLU A 32 -11.11 3.18 3.63
CA GLU A 32 -11.46 3.45 5.03
C GLU A 32 -10.21 3.74 5.88
N PHE A 33 -9.14 2.97 5.71
CA PHE A 33 -7.88 3.23 6.41
C PHE A 33 -7.35 4.63 6.13
N CYS A 34 -7.33 5.06 4.87
CA CYS A 34 -6.85 6.40 4.52
C CYS A 34 -7.74 7.50 5.09
N ARG A 35 -9.06 7.31 5.06
CA ARG A 35 -10.02 8.24 5.69
C ARG A 35 -9.79 8.34 7.20
N ALA A 36 -9.70 7.20 7.89
CA ALA A 36 -9.47 7.14 9.32
C ALA A 36 -8.12 7.79 9.71
N ALA A 37 -7.10 7.69 8.85
CA ALA A 37 -5.82 8.34 9.07
C ALA A 37 -5.94 9.87 9.10
N VAL A 38 -6.70 10.44 8.18
CA VAL A 38 -6.99 11.88 8.17
C VAL A 38 -7.80 12.28 9.40
N GLU A 39 -8.84 11.52 9.74
CA GLU A 39 -9.70 11.80 10.89
C GLU A 39 -8.93 11.78 12.23
N GLN A 40 -8.01 10.84 12.40
CA GLN A 40 -7.23 10.69 13.63
C GLN A 40 -6.12 11.73 13.77
N THR A 41 -5.47 12.09 12.66
CA THR A 41 -4.24 12.90 12.70
C THR A 41 -4.45 14.35 12.26
N GLY A 42 -5.57 14.67 11.61
CA GLY A 42 -5.85 15.98 11.04
C GLY A 42 -4.98 16.34 9.81
N ARG A 43 -4.27 15.36 9.23
CA ARG A 43 -3.37 15.53 8.08
C ARG A 43 -3.52 14.37 7.10
N ASP A 44 -3.03 14.54 5.87
CA ASP A 44 -2.93 13.47 4.87
C ASP A 44 -1.82 12.45 5.23
N ALA A 45 -2.00 11.73 6.34
CA ALA A 45 -1.04 10.76 6.87
C ALA A 45 -1.00 9.45 6.09
N ALA A 46 -1.94 9.23 5.17
CA ALA A 46 -1.97 8.06 4.31
C ALA A 46 -2.41 8.42 2.89
N ARG A 47 -1.73 7.86 1.88
CA ARG A 47 -2.06 8.00 0.46
C ARG A 47 -2.42 6.64 -0.13
N LEU A 48 -3.55 6.56 -0.82
CA LEU A 48 -3.99 5.35 -1.52
C LEU A 48 -3.63 5.42 -3.01
N GLU A 49 -2.98 4.37 -3.51
CA GLU A 49 -2.70 4.14 -4.93
C GLU A 49 -3.42 2.87 -5.40
N ILE A 50 -4.25 2.98 -6.43
CA ILE A 50 -4.90 1.84 -7.08
C ILE A 50 -4.08 1.44 -8.29
N ILE A 51 -3.67 0.17 -8.37
CA ILE A 51 -2.81 -0.33 -9.45
C ILE A 51 -3.62 -1.22 -10.40
N ASP A 52 -3.69 -0.78 -11.65
CA ASP A 52 -4.46 -1.43 -12.69
C ASP A 52 -3.97 -2.83 -13.06
N GLY A 53 -4.93 -3.75 -13.13
CA GLY A 53 -4.75 -5.13 -13.56
C GLY A 53 -4.02 -5.98 -12.54
N ILE A 54 -4.18 -5.71 -11.25
CA ILE A 54 -3.58 -6.47 -10.16
C ILE A 54 -4.71 -7.00 -9.27
N GLY A 55 -4.73 -8.32 -9.04
CA GLY A 55 -5.55 -8.96 -8.02
C GLY A 55 -4.83 -9.00 -6.66
N HIS A 56 -5.31 -9.82 -5.73
CA HIS A 56 -4.76 -9.83 -4.37
C HIS A 56 -3.26 -10.15 -4.27
N ALA A 57 -2.79 -11.13 -5.06
CA ALA A 57 -1.40 -11.56 -5.06
C ALA A 57 -0.54 -10.68 -5.99
N ILE A 58 0.47 -10.02 -5.42
CA ILE A 58 1.44 -9.19 -6.17
C ILE A 58 2.64 -10.00 -6.69
N ALA A 59 2.88 -11.19 -6.14
CA ALA A 59 3.97 -12.08 -6.51
C ALA A 59 3.53 -13.53 -6.31
N ASP A 60 4.19 -14.46 -7.00
CA ASP A 60 4.01 -15.89 -6.80
C ASP A 60 4.56 -16.32 -5.43
N GLU A 61 4.03 -17.40 -4.88
CA GLU A 61 4.53 -17.97 -3.63
C GLU A 61 6.02 -18.35 -3.76
N PRO A 62 6.87 -17.96 -2.80
CA PRO A 62 8.27 -18.33 -2.82
C PRO A 62 8.43 -19.84 -2.54
N GLY A 63 9.27 -20.49 -3.35
CA GLY A 63 9.69 -21.88 -3.13
C GLY A 63 11.06 -21.98 -2.46
N LEU A 64 11.81 -23.05 -2.73
CA LEU A 64 13.21 -23.19 -2.27
C LEU A 64 14.15 -22.14 -2.88
N ALA A 65 13.82 -21.65 -4.07
CA ALA A 65 14.47 -20.52 -4.70
C ALA A 65 13.53 -19.31 -4.68
N ALA A 66 14.11 -18.11 -4.70
CA ALA A 66 13.35 -16.87 -4.83
C ALA A 66 12.51 -16.90 -6.12
N ALA A 67 11.23 -16.57 -6.01
CA ALA A 67 10.35 -16.43 -7.17
C ALA A 67 10.82 -15.27 -8.06
N PRO A 68 10.74 -15.40 -9.39
CA PRO A 68 11.06 -14.31 -10.29
C PRO A 68 10.08 -13.15 -10.10
N GLN A 69 10.56 -11.91 -10.30
CA GLN A 69 9.70 -10.74 -10.21
C GLN A 69 8.72 -10.70 -11.39
N THR A 70 7.43 -10.83 -11.08
CA THR A 70 6.33 -10.77 -12.05
C THR A 70 6.14 -9.36 -12.61
N ALA A 71 5.38 -9.23 -13.70
CA ALA A 71 5.02 -7.92 -14.24
C ALA A 71 4.24 -7.06 -13.23
N HIS A 72 3.36 -7.67 -12.42
CA HIS A 72 2.62 -6.99 -11.37
C HIS A 72 3.55 -6.49 -10.26
N ALA A 73 4.47 -7.34 -9.78
CA ALA A 73 5.47 -6.95 -8.80
C ALA A 73 6.33 -5.77 -9.27
N ARG A 74 6.69 -5.70 -10.56
CA ARG A 74 7.42 -4.55 -11.14
C ARG A 74 6.61 -3.25 -11.13
N LYS A 75 5.30 -3.31 -11.39
CA LYS A 75 4.43 -2.13 -11.32
C LYS A 75 4.36 -1.60 -9.88
N VAL A 76 4.16 -2.48 -8.91
CA VAL A 76 4.15 -2.15 -7.48
C VAL A 76 5.49 -1.53 -7.07
N ASP A 77 6.60 -2.15 -7.44
CA ASP A 77 7.96 -1.69 -7.14
C ASP A 77 8.22 -0.28 -7.67
N ALA A 78 7.76 0.04 -8.89
CA ALA A 78 7.89 1.39 -9.46
C ALA A 78 7.13 2.45 -8.63
N VAL A 79 5.89 2.14 -8.21
CA VAL A 79 5.07 3.05 -7.39
C VAL A 79 5.69 3.26 -6.01
N VAL A 80 6.13 2.19 -5.35
CA VAL A 80 6.80 2.28 -4.04
C VAL A 80 8.10 3.07 -4.15
N THR A 81 8.92 2.79 -5.16
CA THR A 81 10.18 3.50 -5.38
C THR A 81 9.94 5.00 -5.61
N ALA A 82 8.95 5.37 -6.41
CA ALA A 82 8.60 6.77 -6.62
C ALA A 82 8.15 7.45 -5.31
N GLY A 83 7.21 6.83 -4.59
CA GLY A 83 6.71 7.37 -3.33
C GLY A 83 7.77 7.51 -2.25
N LEU A 84 8.71 6.57 -2.16
CA LEU A 84 9.84 6.67 -1.24
C LEU A 84 10.83 7.76 -1.65
N LYS A 85 11.10 7.94 -2.95
CA LYS A 85 11.97 9.02 -3.43
C LYS A 85 11.42 10.40 -3.08
N ASP A 86 10.12 10.60 -3.25
CA ASP A 86 9.44 11.86 -2.90
C ASP A 86 9.60 12.21 -1.41
N ARG A 87 9.84 11.23 -0.54
CA ARG A 87 9.90 11.40 0.93
C ARG A 87 11.29 11.32 1.53
N LEU A 88 12.19 10.54 0.94
CA LEU A 88 13.52 10.25 1.51
C LEU A 88 14.65 11.04 0.87
N VAL A 89 14.44 11.61 -0.32
CA VAL A 89 15.48 12.36 -1.06
C VAL A 89 15.25 13.88 -0.92
N ALA A 90 14.63 14.30 0.19
CA ALA A 90 14.44 15.71 0.53
C ALA A 90 15.77 16.39 0.93
#